data_AF-A0A7C3NZB0-F1
#
_entry.id   AF-A0A7C3NZB0-F1
#
_cell.length_a   1.000
_cell.length_b   1.000
_cell.length_c   1.000
_cell.angle_alpha   90.00
_cell.angle_beta   90.00
_cell.angle_gamma   90.00
#
_symmetry.space_group_name_H-M   'P 1'
#
loop_
_entity.id
_entity.type
_entity.pdbx_description
1 polymer ?
#
loop_
_entity_poly.entity_id
_entity_poly.type
_entity_poly.pdbx_seq_one_letter_code
_entity_poly.pdbx_strand_id
1 'polypeptide(L)'
;MEKKAKIFIVDDEPEFLLALQRALEAESLDVATARTRGEAQKGILTKEPDIVILGTLTPGREAGSLHRWMKENALTKEVPIVVIDAPLEKRLISGWSFDEGAQMDAVEYLTKPVQPAALVPLIHTLLGVVAKRIKVLIVDDHTVVRDGIRALLTLQKDISVVGEAVHGKEAVEKALQLSPDVVLMDIVMPVMNGLEATKSICKQCPQTKVLMLTQYADEENIVRSEQLGAYGFIPKSAASSQLLDGIRGVSRGERFKRPLAL
;
A
#
# COMPACT_ATOMS: atom_id res chain seq x y z
N MET A 1 6.41 -3.50 -19.55
CA MET A 1 5.14 -2.76 -19.57
C MET A 1 4.97 -2.14 -18.20
N GLU A 2 4.98 -0.81 -18.10
CA GLU A 2 4.66 -0.16 -16.83
C GLU A 2 3.21 -0.47 -16.45
N LYS A 3 2.99 -0.88 -15.19
CA LYS A 3 1.65 -1.11 -14.66
C LYS A 3 0.94 0.24 -14.60
N LYS A 4 -0.18 0.38 -15.31
CA LYS A 4 -1.00 1.60 -15.25
C LYS A 4 -1.55 1.77 -13.85
N ALA A 5 -1.48 2.99 -13.33
CA ALA A 5 -2.12 3.34 -12.07
C ALA A 5 -3.64 3.23 -12.21
N LYS A 6 -4.28 2.64 -11.19
CA LYS A 6 -5.69 2.30 -11.17
C LYS A 6 -6.47 3.28 -10.31
N ILE A 7 -7.48 3.93 -10.88
CA ILE A 7 -8.36 4.87 -10.17
C ILE A 7 -9.77 4.29 -10.13
N PHE A 8 -10.42 4.35 -8.97
CA PHE A 8 -11.81 3.96 -8.83
C PHE A 8 -12.68 5.16 -8.45
N ILE A 9 -13.65 5.51 -9.31
CA ILE A 9 -14.54 6.65 -9.10
C ILE A 9 -15.90 6.13 -8.63
N VAL A 10 -16.44 6.71 -7.57
CA VAL A 10 -17.76 6.39 -7.05
C VAL A 10 -18.60 7.64 -7.00
N ASP A 11 -19.60 7.75 -7.87
CA ASP A 11 -20.53 8.89 -7.91
C ASP A 11 -21.83 8.47 -8.59
N ASP A 12 -22.98 8.90 -8.05
CA ASP A 12 -24.28 8.60 -8.62
C ASP A 12 -24.70 9.54 -9.77
N GLU A 13 -24.04 10.68 -9.93
CA GLU A 13 -24.24 11.65 -11.02
C GLU A 13 -23.54 11.17 -12.32
N PRO A 14 -24.29 10.69 -13.32
CA PRO A 14 -23.71 10.03 -14.50
C PRO A 14 -22.87 10.97 -15.37
N GLU A 15 -23.27 12.24 -15.47
CA GLU A 15 -22.55 13.23 -16.27
C GLU A 15 -21.19 13.58 -15.65
N PHE A 16 -21.14 13.75 -14.33
CA PHE A 16 -19.92 14.00 -13.59
C PHE A 16 -18.96 12.80 -13.67
N LEU A 17 -19.48 11.60 -13.42
CA LEU A 17 -18.74 10.34 -13.49
C LEU A 17 -18.09 10.15 -14.88
N LEU A 18 -18.86 10.33 -15.95
CA LEU A 18 -18.36 10.19 -17.33
C LEU A 18 -17.30 11.24 -17.67
N ALA A 19 -17.51 12.49 -17.26
CA ALA A 19 -16.57 13.57 -17.53
C ALA A 19 -15.24 13.36 -16.79
N LEU A 20 -15.28 12.91 -15.54
CA LEU A 20 -14.08 12.60 -14.75
C LEU A 20 -13.36 11.36 -15.25
N GLN A 21 -14.10 10.30 -15.60
CA GLN A 21 -13.51 9.11 -16.21
C GLN A 21 -12.71 9.47 -17.47
N ARG A 22 -13.31 10.23 -18.39
CA ARG A 22 -12.64 10.68 -19.62
C ARG A 22 -11.40 11.52 -19.35
N ALA A 23 -11.47 12.43 -18.38
CA ALA A 23 -10.34 13.29 -18.04
C ALA A 23 -9.14 12.47 -17.51
N LEU A 24 -9.39 11.43 -16.72
CA LEU A 24 -8.33 10.58 -16.16
C LEU A 24 -7.81 9.52 -17.15
N GLU A 25 -8.69 8.95 -17.98
CA GLU A 25 -8.29 8.02 -19.05
C GLU A 25 -7.42 8.68 -20.12
N ALA A 26 -7.62 9.98 -20.39
CA ALA A 26 -6.78 10.78 -21.28
C ALA A 26 -5.32 10.83 -20.80
N GLU A 27 -5.09 10.71 -19.49
CA GLU A 27 -3.77 10.64 -18.86
C GLU A 27 -3.22 9.20 -18.75
N SER A 28 -3.77 8.28 -19.55
CA SER A 28 -3.37 6.86 -19.59
C SER A 28 -3.57 6.07 -18.28
N LEU A 29 -4.41 6.56 -17.37
CA LEU A 29 -4.80 5.86 -16.14
C LEU A 29 -5.82 4.75 -16.42
N ASP A 30 -5.80 3.68 -15.64
CA ASP A 30 -6.82 2.62 -15.68
C ASP A 30 -7.97 3.01 -14.74
N VAL A 31 -9.13 3.36 -15.30
CA VAL A 31 -10.24 3.93 -14.52
C VAL A 31 -11.42 2.97 -14.49
N ALA A 32 -11.93 2.71 -13.29
CA ALA A 32 -13.17 1.98 -13.07
C ALA A 32 -14.16 2.86 -12.30
N THR A 33 -15.46 2.60 -12.50
CA THR A 33 -16.52 3.45 -11.93
C THR A 33 -17.61 2.62 -11.25
N ALA A 34 -18.25 3.19 -10.23
CA ALA A 34 -19.48 2.66 -9.63
C ALA A 34 -20.46 3.79 -9.33
N ARG A 35 -21.76 3.48 -9.36
CA ARG A 35 -22.83 4.45 -9.06
C ARG A 35 -23.62 4.10 -7.80
N THR A 36 -23.29 2.96 -7.18
CA THR A 36 -23.90 2.49 -5.94
C THR A 36 -22.84 1.95 -4.99
N ARG A 37 -23.15 1.91 -3.69
CA ARG A 37 -22.25 1.34 -2.68
C ARG A 37 -21.90 -0.12 -2.95
N GLY A 38 -22.89 -0.93 -3.35
CA GLY A 38 -22.68 -2.37 -3.62
C GLY A 38 -21.74 -2.62 -4.81
N GLU A 39 -21.91 -1.86 -5.89
CA GLU A 39 -20.98 -1.88 -7.03
C GLU A 39 -19.58 -1.44 -6.61
N ALA A 40 -19.48 -0.39 -5.81
CA ALA A 40 -18.21 0.15 -5.35
C ALA A 40 -17.45 -0.86 -4.47
N GLN A 41 -18.10 -1.50 -3.49
CA GLN A 41 -17.47 -2.49 -2.62
C GLN A 41 -16.88 -3.65 -3.44
N LYS A 42 -17.68 -4.22 -4.35
CA LYS A 42 -17.24 -5.31 -5.23
C LYS A 42 -16.12 -4.84 -6.16
N GLY A 43 -16.27 -3.67 -6.76
CA GLY A 43 -15.32 -3.10 -7.70
C GLY A 43 -13.97 -2.80 -7.06
N ILE A 44 -13.95 -2.16 -5.89
CA ILE A 44 -12.71 -1.82 -5.16
C ILE A 44 -11.93 -3.09 -4.80
N LEU A 45 -12.60 -4.13 -4.27
CA LEU A 45 -11.93 -5.40 -3.94
C LEU A 45 -11.39 -6.14 -5.16
N THR A 46 -12.08 -6.03 -6.30
CA THR A 46 -11.69 -6.74 -7.53
C THR A 46 -10.61 -5.99 -8.31
N LYS A 47 -10.68 -4.66 -8.33
CA LYS A 47 -9.79 -3.81 -9.12
C LYS A 47 -8.52 -3.46 -8.36
N GLU A 48 -8.56 -3.43 -7.04
CA GLU A 48 -7.45 -3.02 -6.17
C GLU A 48 -6.89 -1.66 -6.61
N PRO A 49 -7.69 -0.58 -6.51
CA PRO A 49 -7.28 0.72 -6.99
C PRO A 49 -6.18 1.34 -6.14
N ASP A 50 -5.33 2.13 -6.77
CA ASP A 50 -4.29 2.92 -6.12
C ASP A 50 -4.88 4.16 -5.42
N ILE A 51 -6.00 4.70 -5.92
CA ILE A 51 -6.77 5.82 -5.34
C ILE A 51 -8.26 5.59 -5.56
N VAL A 52 -9.08 5.94 -4.56
CA VAL A 52 -10.54 6.06 -4.70
C VAL A 52 -10.95 7.52 -4.70
N ILE A 53 -11.74 7.92 -5.70
CA ILE A 53 -12.44 9.20 -5.73
C ILE A 53 -13.89 8.94 -5.35
N LEU A 54 -14.31 9.47 -4.21
CA LEU A 54 -15.62 9.24 -3.62
C LEU A 54 -16.44 10.52 -3.66
N GLY A 55 -17.38 10.55 -4.57
CA GLY A 55 -18.35 11.63 -4.72
C GLY A 55 -19.58 11.42 -3.85
N THR A 56 -20.75 11.71 -4.42
CA THR A 56 -22.05 11.53 -3.77
C THR A 56 -22.72 10.22 -4.15
N LEU A 57 -23.56 9.72 -3.24
CA LEU A 57 -24.41 8.55 -3.48
C LEU A 57 -25.78 8.80 -2.86
N THR A 58 -26.82 8.39 -3.59
CA THR A 58 -28.22 8.45 -3.16
C THR A 58 -28.74 7.05 -2.85
N PRO A 59 -29.46 6.84 -1.74
CA PRO A 59 -29.83 7.83 -0.72
C PRO A 59 -28.62 8.37 0.06
N GLY A 60 -28.74 9.56 0.63
CA GLY A 60 -27.66 10.18 1.41
C GLY A 60 -27.11 9.26 2.52
N ARG A 61 -25.86 9.52 2.94
CA ARG A 61 -25.03 8.67 3.85
C ARG A 61 -24.45 7.38 3.26
N GLU A 62 -24.84 6.97 2.05
CA GLU A 62 -24.25 5.80 1.39
C GLU A 62 -22.74 5.99 1.14
N ALA A 63 -22.32 7.19 0.72
CA ALA A 63 -20.91 7.54 0.56
C ALA A 63 -20.13 7.48 1.89
N GLY A 64 -20.72 8.03 2.97
CA GLY A 64 -20.19 7.90 4.34
C GLY A 64 -20.01 6.47 4.80
N SER A 65 -21.00 5.64 4.53
CA SER A 65 -20.98 4.22 4.87
C SER A 65 -19.92 3.44 4.08
N LEU A 66 -19.69 3.81 2.80
CA LEU A 66 -18.63 3.23 1.98
C LEU A 66 -17.23 3.60 2.50
N HIS A 67 -17.00 4.86 2.85
CA HIS A 67 -15.71 5.30 3.43
C HIS A 67 -15.41 4.59 4.74
N ARG A 68 -16.38 4.53 5.66
CA ARG A 68 -16.23 3.81 6.93
C ARG A 68 -15.88 2.34 6.70
N TRP A 69 -16.60 1.69 5.79
CA TRP A 69 -16.32 0.31 5.40
C TRP A 69 -14.90 0.14 4.83
N MET A 70 -14.42 1.08 4.01
CA MET A 70 -13.05 1.03 3.50
C MET A 70 -12.03 1.11 4.64
N LYS A 71 -12.22 2.04 5.57
CA LYS A 71 -11.30 2.25 6.70
C LYS A 71 -11.28 1.11 7.71
N GLU A 72 -12.39 0.37 7.85
CA GLU A 72 -12.47 -0.82 8.69
C GLU A 72 -11.94 -2.10 8.00
N ASN A 73 -11.80 -2.09 6.67
CA ASN A 73 -11.40 -3.26 5.91
C ASN A 73 -9.88 -3.33 5.71
N ALA A 74 -9.26 -4.43 6.12
CA ALA A 74 -7.81 -4.63 6.06
C ALA A 74 -7.19 -4.47 4.66
N LEU A 75 -7.95 -4.75 3.60
CA LEU A 75 -7.49 -4.66 2.21
C LEU A 75 -7.59 -3.24 1.63
N THR A 76 -8.44 -2.38 2.19
CA THR A 76 -8.76 -1.08 1.58
C THR A 76 -8.51 0.11 2.49
N LYS A 77 -8.25 -0.10 3.79
CA LYS A 77 -8.04 0.97 4.77
C LYS A 77 -6.90 1.94 4.43
N GLU A 78 -5.88 1.44 3.76
CA GLU A 78 -4.70 2.20 3.34
C GLU A 78 -4.87 2.91 1.99
N VAL A 79 -5.93 2.59 1.25
CA VAL A 79 -6.19 3.20 -0.06
C VAL A 79 -6.57 4.67 0.16
N PRO A 80 -5.84 5.63 -0.45
CA PRO A 80 -6.18 7.04 -0.37
C PRO A 80 -7.57 7.32 -0.94
N ILE A 81 -8.34 8.13 -0.21
CA ILE A 81 -9.69 8.54 -0.60
C ILE A 81 -9.72 10.06 -0.82
N VAL A 82 -10.03 10.48 -2.04
CA VAL A 82 -10.36 11.88 -2.38
C VAL A 82 -11.87 12.03 -2.35
N VAL A 83 -12.37 13.03 -1.63
CA VAL A 83 -13.82 13.25 -1.48
C VAL A 83 -14.27 14.41 -2.35
N ILE A 84 -15.40 14.25 -3.03
CA ILE A 84 -16.03 15.29 -3.85
C ILE A 84 -17.51 15.39 -3.46
N ASP A 85 -17.80 16.14 -2.40
CA ASP A 85 -19.15 16.23 -1.85
C ASP A 85 -20.06 17.18 -2.64
N ALA A 86 -21.38 17.00 -2.50
CA ALA A 86 -22.38 17.94 -2.97
C ALA A 86 -22.28 19.30 -2.25
N PRO A 87 -22.77 20.39 -2.88
CA PRO A 87 -22.89 21.68 -2.23
C PRO A 87 -23.70 21.58 -0.93
N LEU A 88 -23.38 22.46 0.04
CA LEU A 88 -24.02 22.51 1.36
C LEU A 88 -25.55 22.40 1.31
N GLU A 89 -26.18 23.05 0.33
CA GLU A 89 -27.63 23.09 0.13
C GLU A 89 -28.24 21.71 -0.21
N LYS A 90 -27.48 20.81 -0.81
CA LYS A 90 -27.92 19.47 -1.24
C LYS A 90 -27.48 18.35 -0.28
N ARG A 91 -26.68 18.66 0.74
CA ARG A 91 -26.11 17.66 1.65
C ARG A 91 -27.15 16.86 2.44
N LEU A 92 -28.30 17.46 2.73
CA LEU A 92 -29.39 16.80 3.45
C LEU A 92 -30.08 15.67 2.65
N ILE A 93 -29.89 15.64 1.32
CA ILE A 93 -30.59 14.72 0.42
C ILE A 93 -29.62 13.69 -0.19
N SER A 94 -28.41 14.12 -0.59
CA SER A 94 -27.44 13.28 -1.31
C SER A 94 -25.99 13.42 -0.82
N GLY A 95 -25.73 14.21 0.23
CA GLY A 95 -24.37 14.46 0.71
C GLY A 95 -24.03 13.76 2.03
N TRP A 96 -22.86 14.13 2.52
CA TRP A 96 -22.30 13.67 3.79
C TRP A 96 -22.96 14.43 4.94
N SER A 97 -23.28 13.77 6.05
CA SER A 97 -23.79 14.49 7.22
C SER A 97 -22.70 15.38 7.83
N PHE A 98 -23.08 16.50 8.47
CA PHE A 98 -22.15 17.49 9.02
C PHE A 98 -21.15 16.89 10.03
N ASP A 99 -21.56 15.86 10.77
CA ASP A 99 -20.70 15.13 11.71
C ASP A 99 -19.75 14.13 11.03
N GLU A 100 -20.07 13.68 9.81
CA GLU A 100 -19.23 12.73 9.06
C GLU A 100 -18.01 13.44 8.46
N GLY A 101 -18.16 14.63 7.87
CA GLY A 101 -17.06 15.33 7.19
C GLY A 101 -15.88 15.71 8.09
N ALA A 102 -16.12 15.99 9.38
CA ALA A 102 -15.08 16.35 10.34
C ALA A 102 -14.27 15.14 10.87
N GLN A 103 -14.79 13.91 10.72
CA GLN A 103 -14.15 12.67 11.15
C GLN A 103 -13.59 11.84 9.97
N MET A 104 -13.70 12.36 8.75
CA MET A 104 -13.24 11.67 7.57
C MET A 104 -11.72 11.66 7.45
N ASP A 105 -11.14 10.45 7.42
CA ASP A 105 -9.79 10.24 6.91
C ASP A 105 -9.82 10.23 5.37
N ALA A 106 -9.80 11.44 4.80
CA ALA A 106 -9.66 11.70 3.37
C ALA A 106 -8.34 12.43 3.11
N VAL A 107 -7.68 12.11 1.99
CA VAL A 107 -6.45 12.81 1.60
C VAL A 107 -6.72 14.22 1.06
N GLU A 108 -7.90 14.43 0.49
CA GLU A 108 -8.36 15.73 0.03
C GLU A 108 -9.89 15.77 0.07
N TYR A 109 -10.47 16.93 0.38
CA TYR A 109 -11.92 17.12 0.46
C TYR A 109 -12.34 18.33 -0.37
N LEU A 110 -13.12 18.07 -1.42
CA LEU A 110 -13.61 19.07 -2.36
C LEU A 110 -15.14 19.11 -2.34
N THR A 111 -15.70 20.22 -2.79
CA THR A 111 -17.15 20.41 -2.90
C THR A 111 -17.51 20.80 -4.32
N LYS A 112 -18.53 20.15 -4.90
CA LYS A 112 -19.07 20.47 -6.22
C LYS A 112 -19.59 21.92 -6.26
N PRO A 113 -19.51 22.61 -7.41
CA PRO A 113 -19.01 22.11 -8.69
C PRO A 113 -17.48 22.02 -8.74
N VAL A 114 -16.97 20.92 -9.29
CA VAL A 114 -15.53 20.73 -9.57
C VAL A 114 -15.38 20.44 -11.05
N GLN A 115 -14.47 21.15 -11.72
CA GLN A 115 -14.12 20.82 -13.10
C GLN A 115 -13.28 19.54 -13.11
N PRO A 116 -13.69 18.47 -13.82
CA PRO A 116 -12.98 17.19 -13.75
C PRO A 116 -11.51 17.26 -14.15
N ALA A 117 -11.17 18.10 -15.15
CA ALA A 117 -9.78 18.33 -15.56
C ALA A 117 -8.91 18.95 -14.45
N ALA A 118 -9.50 19.72 -13.52
CA ALA A 118 -8.77 20.32 -12.41
C ALA A 118 -8.33 19.28 -11.35
N LEU A 119 -8.90 18.07 -11.38
CA LEU A 119 -8.53 16.97 -10.48
C LEU A 119 -7.29 16.23 -10.96
N VAL A 120 -6.97 16.29 -12.25
CA VAL A 120 -5.83 15.56 -12.85
C VAL A 120 -4.51 15.84 -12.13
N PRO A 121 -4.08 17.09 -11.87
CA PRO A 121 -2.83 17.37 -11.19
C PRO A 121 -2.79 16.85 -9.74
N LEU A 122 -3.92 16.92 -9.04
CA LEU A 122 -4.07 16.37 -7.69
C LEU A 122 -3.88 14.85 -7.71
N ILE A 123 -4.54 14.15 -8.65
CA ILE A 123 -4.41 12.70 -8.79
C ILE A 123 -2.97 12.31 -9.12
N HIS A 124 -2.28 13.00 -10.03
CA HIS A 124 -0.86 12.74 -10.30
C HIS A 124 0.02 12.98 -9.07
N THR A 125 -0.25 14.02 -8.29
CA THR A 125 0.49 14.29 -7.04
C THR A 125 0.31 13.15 -6.04
N LEU A 126 -0.94 12.71 -5.84
CA LEU A 126 -1.26 11.60 -4.95
C LEU A 126 -0.65 10.27 -5.44
N LEU A 127 -0.74 9.99 -6.74
CA LEU A 127 -0.10 8.81 -7.36
C LEU A 127 1.42 8.86 -7.18
N GLY A 128 2.04 10.04 -7.29
CA GLY A 128 3.46 10.24 -7.01
C GLY A 128 3.83 9.94 -5.55
N VAL A 129 2.93 10.20 -4.59
CA VAL A 129 3.12 9.83 -3.18
C VAL A 129 2.90 8.34 -2.97
N VAL A 130 1.85 7.75 -3.56
CA VAL A 130 1.56 6.30 -3.48
C VAL A 130 2.69 5.47 -4.08
N ALA A 131 3.16 5.84 -5.27
CA ALA A 131 4.29 5.19 -5.95
C ALA A 131 5.62 5.33 -5.19
N LYS A 132 5.73 6.32 -4.28
CA LYS A 132 6.91 6.49 -3.41
C LYS A 132 6.84 5.66 -2.14
N ARG A 133 5.71 5.01 -1.81
CA ARG A 133 5.66 4.14 -0.64
C ARG A 133 6.48 2.89 -0.89
N ILE A 134 7.38 2.58 0.04
CA ILE A 134 8.20 1.38 0.01
C ILE A 134 7.29 0.19 0.33
N LYS A 135 7.09 -0.70 -0.65
CA LYS A 135 6.32 -1.92 -0.49
C LYS A 135 7.17 -2.97 0.23
N VAL A 136 6.72 -3.38 1.41
CA VAL A 136 7.42 -4.33 2.26
C VAL A 136 6.63 -5.62 2.38
N LEU A 137 7.30 -6.76 2.15
CA LEU A 137 6.81 -8.09 2.48
C LEU A 137 7.51 -8.56 3.77
N ILE A 138 6.74 -8.93 4.80
CA ILE A 138 7.29 -9.42 6.07
C ILE A 138 7.30 -10.95 6.05
N VAL A 139 8.45 -11.57 6.34
CA VAL A 139 8.62 -13.02 6.28
C VAL A 139 9.26 -13.52 7.57
N ASP A 140 8.47 -14.21 8.38
CA ASP A 140 8.86 -14.72 9.68
C ASP A 140 7.84 -15.77 10.10
N ASP A 141 8.22 -16.89 10.71
CA ASP A 141 7.26 -17.91 11.18
C ASP A 141 6.62 -17.54 12.54
N HIS A 142 7.19 -16.59 13.27
CA HIS A 142 6.71 -16.15 14.57
C HIS A 142 5.65 -15.03 14.44
N THR A 143 4.38 -15.37 14.68
CA THR A 143 3.25 -14.43 14.56
C THR A 143 3.43 -13.16 15.38
N VAL A 144 3.88 -13.25 16.63
CA VAL A 144 4.09 -12.08 17.51
C VAL A 144 5.11 -11.10 16.92
N VAL A 145 6.16 -11.62 16.27
CA VAL A 145 7.20 -10.78 15.63
C VAL A 145 6.63 -10.08 14.40
N ARG A 146 5.90 -10.80 13.54
CA ARG A 146 5.25 -10.20 12.36
C ARG A 146 4.27 -9.10 12.75
N ASP A 147 3.43 -9.33 13.76
CA ASP A 147 2.47 -8.34 14.24
C ASP A 147 3.17 -7.08 14.77
N GLY A 148 4.26 -7.24 15.52
CA GLY A 148 5.06 -6.11 16.00
C GLY A 148 5.69 -5.30 14.88
N ILE A 149 6.30 -5.97 13.89
CA ILE A 149 6.87 -5.31 12.71
C ILE A 149 5.78 -4.60 11.91
N ARG A 150 4.66 -5.28 11.62
CA ARG A 150 3.54 -4.71 10.88
C ARG A 150 3.00 -3.47 11.57
N ALA A 151 2.83 -3.52 12.90
CA ALA A 151 2.38 -2.37 13.68
C ALA A 151 3.35 -1.19 13.55
N LEU A 152 4.66 -1.42 13.66
CA LEU A 152 5.69 -0.39 13.48
C LEU A 152 5.64 0.23 12.08
N LEU A 153 5.54 -0.60 11.03
CA LEU A 153 5.56 -0.16 9.64
C LEU A 153 4.27 0.56 9.23
N THR A 154 3.12 0.15 9.74
CA THR A 154 1.81 0.79 9.44
C THR A 154 1.75 2.23 9.93
N LEU A 155 2.55 2.62 10.92
CA LEU A 155 2.63 4.00 11.40
C LEU A 155 3.41 4.92 10.44
N GLN A 156 4.10 4.37 9.43
CA GLN A 156 4.95 5.13 8.52
C GLN A 156 4.21 5.46 7.23
N LYS A 157 4.09 6.76 6.90
CA LYS A 157 3.36 7.23 5.70
C LYS A 157 4.04 6.83 4.38
N ASP A 158 5.34 6.53 4.44
CA ASP A 158 6.20 6.21 3.30
C ASP A 158 6.45 4.70 3.14
N ILE A 159 5.82 3.85 3.95
CA ILE A 159 5.97 2.38 3.89
C ILE A 159 4.59 1.74 3.79
N SER A 160 4.46 0.70 2.97
CA SER A 160 3.25 -0.10 2.85
C SER A 160 3.58 -1.57 3.03
N VAL A 161 2.95 -2.23 4.01
CA VAL A 161 3.05 -3.70 4.14
C VAL A 161 2.12 -4.32 3.11
N VAL A 162 2.69 -4.92 2.06
CA VAL A 162 1.91 -5.49 0.95
C VAL A 162 1.55 -6.96 1.16
N GLY A 163 2.17 -7.61 2.13
CA GLY A 163 1.86 -8.98 2.50
C GLY A 163 2.73 -9.48 3.65
N GLU A 164 2.40 -10.69 4.10
CA GLU A 164 3.14 -11.44 5.11
C GLU A 164 3.34 -12.88 4.62
N ALA A 165 4.40 -13.56 5.03
CA ALA A 165 4.60 -14.98 4.81
C ALA A 165 5.18 -15.65 6.06
N VAL A 166 4.88 -16.94 6.25
CA VAL A 166 5.32 -17.71 7.42
C VAL A 166 6.46 -18.69 7.12
N HIS A 167 6.89 -18.77 5.86
CA HIS A 167 8.05 -19.55 5.45
C HIS A 167 8.59 -19.11 4.08
N GLY A 168 9.79 -19.58 3.73
CA GLY A 168 10.50 -19.18 2.52
C GLY A 168 9.76 -19.46 1.20
N LYS A 169 9.03 -20.58 1.10
CA LYS A 169 8.30 -20.94 -0.13
C LYS A 169 7.19 -19.93 -0.44
N GLU A 170 6.36 -19.62 0.55
CA GLU A 170 5.30 -18.60 0.45
C GLU A 170 5.90 -17.22 0.19
N ALA A 171 7.06 -16.91 0.78
CA ALA A 171 7.75 -15.65 0.51
C ALA A 171 8.15 -15.49 -0.96
N VAL A 172 8.65 -16.56 -1.61
CA VAL A 172 8.97 -16.53 -3.04
C VAL A 172 7.71 -16.34 -3.89
N GLU A 173 6.64 -17.07 -3.59
CA GLU A 173 5.36 -16.97 -4.30
C GLU A 173 4.77 -15.55 -4.18
N LYS A 174 4.75 -14.99 -2.96
CA LYS A 174 4.26 -13.64 -2.69
C LYS A 174 5.18 -12.57 -3.26
N ALA A 175 6.49 -12.76 -3.28
CA ALA A 175 7.41 -11.81 -3.90
C ALA A 175 7.15 -11.69 -5.41
N LEU A 176 6.88 -12.81 -6.09
CA LEU A 176 6.50 -12.82 -7.51
C LEU A 176 5.16 -12.12 -7.75
N GLN A 177 4.16 -12.40 -6.91
CA GLN A 177 2.81 -11.84 -7.06
C GLN A 177 2.74 -10.35 -6.72
N LEU A 178 3.34 -9.95 -5.60
CA LEU A 178 3.17 -8.62 -5.01
C LEU A 178 4.26 -7.63 -5.46
N SER A 179 5.36 -8.13 -6.02
CA SER A 179 6.52 -7.32 -6.44
C SER A 179 6.93 -6.30 -5.36
N PRO A 180 7.27 -6.74 -4.13
CA PRO A 180 7.68 -5.84 -3.07
C PRO A 180 9.03 -5.20 -3.40
N ASP A 181 9.25 -3.98 -2.92
CA ASP A 181 10.54 -3.29 -3.04
C ASP A 181 11.54 -3.88 -2.05
N VAL A 182 11.07 -4.20 -0.83
CA VAL A 182 11.87 -4.81 0.24
C VAL A 182 11.17 -6.05 0.80
N VAL A 183 11.94 -7.12 1.01
CA VAL A 183 11.52 -8.29 1.78
C VAL A 183 12.29 -8.29 3.09
N LEU A 184 11.57 -8.26 4.22
CA LEU A 184 12.14 -8.52 5.54
C LEU A 184 12.14 -10.03 5.77
N MET A 185 13.31 -10.65 5.85
CA MET A 185 13.45 -12.11 5.81
C MET A 185 14.09 -12.64 7.09
N ASP A 186 13.35 -13.44 7.85
CA ASP A 186 13.97 -14.29 8.87
C ASP A 186 14.70 -15.47 8.22
N ILE A 187 15.72 -16.01 8.88
CA ILE A 187 16.52 -17.15 8.39
C ILE A 187 15.85 -18.47 8.75
N VAL A 188 15.52 -18.67 10.02
CA VAL A 188 15.12 -19.98 10.53
C VAL A 188 13.60 -20.07 10.48
N MET A 189 13.09 -20.79 9.49
CA MET A 189 11.67 -21.01 9.27
C MET A 189 11.45 -22.45 8.76
N PRO A 190 10.26 -23.05 8.98
CA PRO A 190 9.93 -24.35 8.44
C PRO A 190 9.80 -24.32 6.91
N VAL A 191 9.70 -25.50 6.27
CA VAL A 191 9.46 -25.71 4.82
C VAL A 191 10.59 -25.26 3.89
N MET A 192 10.98 -23.98 3.96
CA MET A 192 12.10 -23.40 3.24
C MET A 192 12.67 -22.27 4.10
N ASN A 193 13.97 -22.31 4.34
CA ASN A 193 14.63 -21.31 5.17
C ASN A 193 14.82 -19.98 4.41
N GLY A 194 15.12 -18.92 5.15
CA GLY A 194 15.27 -17.58 4.59
C GLY A 194 16.44 -17.42 3.64
N LEU A 195 17.53 -18.18 3.80
CA LEU A 195 18.68 -18.11 2.90
C LEU A 195 18.34 -18.70 1.53
N GLU A 196 17.66 -19.84 1.50
CA GLU A 196 17.13 -20.46 0.28
C GLU A 196 16.12 -19.55 -0.41
N ALA A 197 15.20 -18.95 0.36
CA ALA A 197 14.22 -18.00 -0.15
C ALA A 197 14.92 -16.75 -0.73
N THR A 198 15.92 -16.21 -0.04
CA THR A 198 16.72 -15.05 -0.48
C THR A 198 17.35 -15.33 -1.84
N LYS A 199 18.04 -16.47 -1.98
CA LYS A 199 18.65 -16.89 -3.25
C LYS A 199 17.63 -16.95 -4.38
N SER A 200 16.45 -17.48 -4.09
CA SER A 200 15.36 -17.64 -5.04
C SER A 200 14.76 -16.28 -5.46
N ILE A 201 14.45 -15.41 -4.49
CA ILE A 201 13.91 -14.07 -4.71
C ILE A 201 14.91 -13.21 -5.49
N CYS A 202 16.18 -13.18 -5.10
CA CYS A 202 17.20 -12.39 -5.82
C CYS A 202 17.37 -12.84 -7.27
N LYS A 203 17.17 -14.13 -7.57
CA LYS A 203 17.22 -14.67 -8.93
C LYS A 203 15.97 -14.36 -9.75
N GLN A 204 14.79 -14.50 -9.15
CA GLN A 204 13.51 -14.40 -9.87
C GLN A 204 12.91 -12.98 -9.88
N CYS A 205 13.23 -12.18 -8.86
CA CYS A 205 12.73 -10.83 -8.63
C CYS A 205 13.92 -9.87 -8.41
N PRO A 206 14.73 -9.55 -9.44
CA PRO A 206 15.97 -8.78 -9.27
C PRO A 206 15.75 -7.34 -8.75
N GLN A 207 14.53 -6.82 -8.90
CA GLN A 207 14.13 -5.51 -8.35
C GLN A 207 13.83 -5.57 -6.84
N THR A 208 13.40 -6.71 -6.33
CA THR A 208 13.11 -6.92 -4.91
C THR A 208 14.41 -7.05 -4.12
N LYS A 209 14.54 -6.25 -3.06
CA LYS A 209 15.71 -6.23 -2.20
C LYS A 209 15.43 -6.99 -0.92
N VAL A 210 16.28 -7.96 -0.58
CA VAL A 210 16.11 -8.74 0.66
C VAL A 210 16.94 -8.12 1.77
N LEU A 211 16.29 -7.79 2.88
CA LEU A 211 16.90 -7.32 4.13
C LEU A 211 16.67 -8.39 5.19
N MET A 212 17.77 -9.01 5.65
CA MET A 212 17.67 -10.06 6.67
C MET A 212 17.27 -9.44 8.01
N LEU A 213 16.30 -10.07 8.69
CA LEU A 213 15.84 -9.68 10.03
C LEU A 213 15.70 -10.92 10.90
N THR A 214 16.75 -11.27 11.64
CA THR A 214 16.80 -12.56 12.35
C THR A 214 17.42 -12.46 13.74
N GLN A 215 17.11 -13.41 14.62
CA GLN A 215 17.81 -13.61 15.89
C GLN A 215 19.15 -14.34 15.73
N TYR A 216 19.35 -15.04 14.61
CA TYR A 216 20.56 -15.81 14.30
C TYR A 216 21.58 -14.94 13.55
N ALA A 217 22.12 -13.96 14.28
CA ALA A 217 23.00 -12.91 13.76
C ALA A 217 24.50 -13.19 13.88
N ASP A 218 24.90 -14.45 13.75
CA ASP A 218 26.31 -14.84 13.68
C ASP A 218 26.96 -14.47 12.35
N GLU A 219 28.29 -14.41 12.35
CA GLU A 219 29.09 -13.94 11.22
C GLU A 219 28.93 -14.84 9.98
N GLU A 220 28.75 -16.16 10.17
CA GLU A 220 28.53 -17.12 9.08
C GLU A 220 27.23 -16.80 8.33
N ASN A 221 26.13 -16.60 9.07
CA ASN A 221 24.84 -16.26 8.50
C ASN A 221 24.85 -14.90 7.79
N ILE A 222 25.55 -13.91 8.33
CA ILE A 222 25.74 -12.60 7.70
C ILE A 222 26.44 -12.78 6.35
N VAL A 223 27.64 -13.36 6.33
CA VAL A 223 28.43 -13.57 5.11
C VAL A 223 27.65 -14.39 4.08
N ARG A 224 26.99 -15.45 4.52
CA ARG A 224 26.21 -16.32 3.64
C ARG A 224 25.03 -15.58 3.01
N SER A 225 24.30 -14.76 3.77
CA SER A 225 23.19 -13.98 3.23
C SER A 225 23.66 -12.95 2.18
N GLU A 226 24.81 -12.29 2.41
CA GLU A 226 25.39 -11.34 1.45
C GLU A 226 25.80 -12.04 0.15
N GLN A 227 26.42 -13.22 0.23
CA GLN A 227 26.78 -14.03 -0.94
C GLN A 227 25.57 -14.46 -1.77
N LEU A 228 24.41 -14.62 -1.12
CA LEU A 228 23.15 -14.97 -1.78
C LEU A 228 22.40 -13.75 -2.35
N GLY A 229 22.93 -12.54 -2.14
CA GLY A 229 22.40 -11.31 -2.71
C GLY A 229 21.56 -10.46 -1.76
N ALA A 230 21.54 -10.76 -0.46
CA ALA A 230 20.91 -9.87 0.52
C ALA A 230 21.55 -8.46 0.48
N TYR A 231 20.72 -7.45 0.62
CA TYR A 231 21.12 -6.04 0.63
C TYR A 231 21.47 -5.53 2.03
N GLY A 232 21.15 -6.29 3.07
CA GLY A 232 21.56 -5.94 4.42
C GLY A 232 21.14 -6.98 5.44
N PHE A 233 21.57 -6.74 6.67
CA PHE A 233 21.33 -7.63 7.79
C PHE A 233 21.07 -6.83 9.06
N ILE A 234 19.96 -7.12 9.74
CA ILE A 234 19.58 -6.50 11.00
C ILE A 234 19.27 -7.61 12.01
N PRO A 235 19.97 -7.66 13.17
CA PRO A 235 19.56 -8.51 14.26
C PRO A 235 18.17 -8.09 14.77
N LYS A 236 17.27 -9.02 15.07
CA LYS A 236 15.94 -8.72 15.65
C LYS A 236 16.03 -7.85 16.92
N SER A 237 17.11 -8.00 17.70
CA SER A 237 17.40 -7.17 18.88
C SER A 237 17.66 -5.68 18.58
N ALA A 238 18.04 -5.35 17.35
CA ALA A 238 18.29 -3.98 16.88
C ALA A 238 17.15 -3.43 15.98
N ALA A 239 16.07 -4.20 15.80
CA ALA A 239 14.98 -3.83 14.90
C ALA A 239 14.33 -2.48 15.27
N SER A 240 14.15 -2.23 16.57
CA SER A 240 13.51 -1.00 17.07
C SER A 240 14.25 0.28 16.69
N SER A 241 15.58 0.21 16.55
CA SER A 241 16.41 1.39 16.24
C SER A 241 16.88 1.45 14.79
N GLN A 242 16.94 0.32 14.07
CA GLN A 242 17.57 0.27 12.74
C GLN A 242 16.61 -0.09 11.61
N LEU A 243 15.46 -0.71 11.89
CA LEU A 243 14.65 -1.32 10.84
C LEU A 243 14.12 -0.32 9.81
N LEU A 244 13.64 0.85 10.27
CA LEU A 244 13.09 1.87 9.37
C LEU A 244 14.16 2.45 8.43
N ASP A 245 15.33 2.79 8.98
CA ASP A 245 16.44 3.30 8.19
C ASP A 245 17.00 2.23 7.25
N GLY A 246 17.05 0.98 7.70
CA GLY A 246 17.39 -0.18 6.89
C GLY A 246 16.46 -0.35 5.69
N ILE A 247 15.14 -0.35 5.91
CA ILE A 247 14.14 -0.45 4.83
C ILE A 247 14.31 0.70 3.83
N ARG A 248 14.41 1.94 4.33
CA ARG A 248 14.56 3.13 3.49
C ARG A 248 15.85 3.09 2.66
N GLY A 249 16.98 2.77 3.27
CA GLY A 249 18.27 2.64 2.56
C GLY A 249 18.23 1.53 1.52
N VAL A 250 17.80 0.34 1.90
CA VAL A 250 17.71 -0.83 1.00
C VAL A 250 16.77 -0.56 -0.17
N SER A 251 15.64 0.13 0.05
CA SER A 251 14.71 0.52 -1.03
C SER A 251 15.35 1.44 -2.08
N ARG A 252 16.35 2.25 -1.69
CA ARG A 252 17.14 3.09 -2.60
C ARG A 252 18.30 2.36 -3.28
N GLY A 253 18.43 1.06 -3.03
CA GLY A 253 19.53 0.23 -3.53
C GLY A 253 20.82 0.34 -2.72
N GLU A 254 20.79 1.01 -1.56
CA GLU A 254 21.94 1.08 -0.65
C GLU A 254 22.10 -0.27 0.06
N ARG A 255 23.33 -0.74 0.25
CA ARG A 255 23.57 -1.89 1.11
C ARG A 255 23.60 -1.45 2.57
N PHE A 256 22.71 -2.01 3.39
CA PHE A 256 22.67 -1.75 4.82
C PHE A 256 23.68 -2.65 5.53
N LYS A 257 24.87 -2.09 5.78
CA LYS A 257 25.90 -2.75 6.58
C LYS A 257 25.72 -2.37 8.04
N ARG A 258 25.88 -3.33 8.95
CA ARG A 258 25.97 -3.07 10.38
C ARG A 258 27.01 -1.96 10.62
N PRO A 259 26.74 -0.94 11.44
CA PRO A 259 27.81 -0.09 11.94
C PRO A 259 28.83 -1.01 12.63
N LEU A 260 30.09 -0.98 12.20
CA LEU A 260 31.16 -1.65 12.93
C LEU A 260 31.10 -1.09 14.35
N ALA A 261 30.88 -1.95 15.34
CA ALA A 261 31.05 -1.54 16.73
C ALA A 261 32.51 -1.11 16.86
N LEU A 262 32.71 0.19 17.16
CA LEU A 262 34.01 0.73 17.55
C LEU A 262 34.44 0.12 18.89
#